data_AF-A0A1G3XVA6-F1
#
_entry.id   AF-A0A1G3XVA6-F1
#
_cell.length_a   1.000
_cell.length_b   1.000
_cell.length_c   1.000
_cell.angle_alpha   90.00
_cell.angle_beta   90.00
_cell.angle_gamma   90.00
#
_symmetry.space_group_name_H-M   'P 1'
#
loop_
_entity.id
_entity.type
_entity.pdbx_description
1 polymer ?
#
loop_
_entity_poly.entity_id
_entity_poly.type
_entity_poly.pdbx_seq_one_letter_code
_entity_poly.pdbx_strand_id
1 'polypeptide(L)'
;MERTTIYLSDTIKKYLLDISAEETRKRGKRIGMAEMIREAITVYLKKKGKPVDTREILINRMLSTRGTLSDEFEKRVKKVRKKLNKWKIESV
;
A
#
# COMPACT_ATOMS: atom_id res chain seq x y z
N MET A 1 7.17 9.51 -0.83
CA MET A 1 6.53 9.49 0.51
C MET A 1 7.50 10.12 1.48
N GLU A 2 7.08 11.17 2.18
CA GLU A 2 7.91 11.81 3.21
C GLU A 2 7.70 11.13 4.56
N ARG A 3 8.78 11.04 5.36
CA ARG A 3 8.72 10.51 6.73
C ARG A 3 8.44 11.67 7.68
N THR A 4 7.34 11.56 8.44
CA THR A 4 6.97 12.56 9.45
C THR A 4 7.16 11.97 10.84
N THR A 5 7.80 12.73 11.73
CA THR A 5 7.92 12.40 13.15
C THR A 5 6.91 13.24 13.93
N ILE A 6 6.12 12.60 14.78
CA ILE A 6 5.13 13.27 15.64
C ILE A 6 5.36 12.86 17.10
N TYR A 7 5.12 13.80 18.01
CA TYR A 7 5.12 13.51 19.43
C TYR A 7 3.71 13.07 19.86
N LEU A 8 3.64 11.95 20.56
CA LEU A 8 2.41 11.41 21.16
C LEU A 8 2.66 11.25 22.65
N SER A 9 1.66 11.54 23.48
CA SER A 9 1.74 11.22 24.89
C SER A 9 1.78 9.69 25.09
N ASP A 10 2.44 9.25 26.15
CA ASP A 10 2.56 7.82 26.45
C ASP A 10 1.20 7.14 26.65
N THR A 11 0.24 7.87 27.21
CA THR A 11 -1.15 7.43 27.36
C THR A 11 -1.80 7.14 26.01
N ILE A 12 -1.67 8.05 25.03
CA ILE A 12 -2.22 7.86 23.68
C ILE A 12 -1.54 6.68 22.98
N LYS A 13 -0.21 6.59 23.10
CA LYS A 13 0.57 5.49 22.53
C LYS A 13 0.11 4.15 23.09
N LYS A 14 -0.13 4.04 24.40
CA LYS A 14 -0.63 2.83 25.05
C LYS A 14 -1.99 2.42 24.50
N TYR A 15 -2.95 3.35 24.46
CA TYR A 15 -4.28 3.07 23.91
C TYR A 15 -4.24 2.67 22.42
N LEU A 16 -3.37 3.29 21.62
CA LEU A 16 -3.19 2.91 20.22
C LEU A 16 -2.66 1.48 20.07
N LEU A 17 -1.75 1.05 20.95
CA LEU A 17 -1.22 -0.32 20.94
C LEU A 17 -2.29 -1.34 21.35
N ASP A 18 -3.08 -1.04 22.38
CA ASP A 18 -4.14 -1.91 22.85
C ASP A 18 -5.20 -2.13 21.76
N ILE A 19 -5.67 -1.03 21.15
CA ILE A 19 -6.64 -1.08 20.05
C ILE A 19 -6.06 -1.79 18.81
N SER A 20 -4.78 -1.55 18.49
CA SER A 20 -4.07 -2.24 17.39
C SER A 20 -4.06 -3.76 17.59
N ALA A 21 -3.85 -4.22 18.82
CA ALA A 21 -3.87 -5.64 19.16
C ALA A 21 -5.29 -6.22 19.04
N GLU A 22 -6.30 -5.51 19.51
CA GLU A 22 -7.71 -5.91 19.40
C GLU A 22 -8.18 -6.02 17.94
N GLU A 23 -7.93 -5.00 17.13
CA GLU A 23 -8.30 -5.00 15.70
C GLU A 23 -7.57 -6.10 14.92
N THR A 24 -6.32 -6.38 15.28
CA THR A 24 -5.56 -7.50 14.70
C THR A 24 -6.21 -8.85 14.99
N ARG A 25 -6.69 -9.07 16.23
CA ARG A 25 -7.42 -10.29 16.60
C ARG A 25 -8.74 -10.41 15.85
N LYS A 26 -9.51 -9.32 15.75
CA LYS A 26 -10.82 -9.31 15.08
C LYS A 26 -10.73 -9.57 13.57
N ARG A 27 -9.76 -8.96 12.89
CA ARG A 27 -9.67 -9.02 11.42
C ARG A 27 -8.73 -10.11 10.89
N GLY A 28 -8.03 -10.82 11.76
CA GLY A 28 -7.03 -11.84 11.38
C GLY A 28 -5.84 -11.27 10.61
N LYS A 29 -5.67 -9.94 10.59
CA LYS A 29 -4.61 -9.24 9.87
C LYS A 29 -3.94 -8.24 10.79
N ARG A 30 -2.60 -8.23 10.82
CA ARG A 30 -1.82 -7.26 11.60
C ARG A 30 -2.13 -5.83 11.14
N ILE A 31 -2.74 -5.05 12.01
CA ILE A 31 -2.96 -3.61 11.83
C ILE A 31 -1.95 -2.86 12.70
N GLY A 32 -1.08 -2.07 12.08
CA GLY A 32 -0.05 -1.31 12.80
C GLY A 32 -0.52 0.08 13.23
N MET A 33 0.11 0.65 14.26
CA MET A 33 -0.17 2.02 14.73
C MET A 33 -0.13 3.07 13.60
N ALA A 34 0.82 2.95 12.68
CA ALA A 34 0.93 3.88 11.55
C ALA A 34 -0.27 3.83 10.60
N GLU A 35 -0.89 2.65 10.44
CA GLU A 35 -2.10 2.48 9.64
C GLU A 35 -3.29 3.13 10.32
N MET A 36 -3.44 2.91 11.63
CA MET A 36 -4.49 3.54 12.44
C MET A 36 -4.37 5.07 12.48
N ILE A 37 -3.15 5.59 12.68
CA ILE A 37 -2.90 7.05 12.66
C ILE A 37 -3.29 7.62 11.30
N ARG A 38 -2.93 6.95 10.21
CA ARG A 38 -3.27 7.38 8.85
C ARG A 38 -4.78 7.39 8.63
N GLU A 39 -5.49 6.37 9.09
CA GLU A 39 -6.94 6.28 9.00
C GLU A 39 -7.62 7.39 9.81
N ALA A 40 -7.19 7.60 11.06
CA ALA A 40 -7.72 8.66 11.93
C ALA A 40 -7.51 10.06 11.33
N ILE A 41 -6.31 10.36 10.81
CA ILE A 41 -6.02 11.63 10.13
C ILE A 41 -6.89 11.79 8.88
N THR A 42 -7.05 10.72 8.09
CA THR A 42 -7.90 10.75 6.88
C THR A 42 -9.35 11.07 7.23
N VAL A 43 -9.91 10.43 8.26
CA VAL A 43 -11.26 10.69 8.74
C VAL A 43 -11.40 12.13 9.23
N TYR A 44 -10.41 12.63 10.00
CA TYR A 44 -10.41 14.00 10.49
C TYR A 44 -10.38 15.03 9.35
N LEU A 45 -9.52 14.84 8.35
CA LEU A 45 -9.39 15.74 7.21
C LEU A 45 -10.66 15.75 6.35
N LYS A 46 -11.29 14.59 6.13
CA LYS A 46 -12.60 14.50 5.48
C LYS A 46 -13.68 15.28 6.22
N LYS A 47 -13.73 15.15 7.56
CA LYS A 47 -14.65 15.94 8.40
C LYS A 47 -14.43 17.45 8.28
N LYS A 48 -13.20 17.89 7.96
CA LYS A 48 -12.86 19.30 7.70
C LYS A 48 -13.03 19.72 6.24
N GLY A 49 -13.62 18.87 5.39
CA GLY A 49 -13.84 19.17 3.97
C GLY A 49 -12.56 19.24 3.15
N LYS A 50 -11.44 18.69 3.67
CA LYS A 50 -10.18 18.67 2.92
C LYS A 50 -10.14 17.45 2.00
N PRO A 51 -9.70 17.62 0.74
CA PRO A 51 -9.52 16.49 -0.16
C PRO A 51 -8.39 15.60 0.40
N VAL A 52 -8.69 14.31 0.56
CA VAL A 52 -7.69 13.30 0.94
C VAL A 52 -7.61 12.30 -0.19
N ASP A 53 -6.39 12.00 -0.64
CA ASP A 53 -6.14 11.01 -1.67
C ASP A 53 -6.82 9.68 -1.30
N THR A 54 -7.62 9.13 -2.21
CA THR A 54 -8.23 7.82 -2.02
C THR A 54 -7.14 6.73 -2.02
N ARG A 55 -7.47 5.58 -1.44
CA ARG A 55 -6.58 4.41 -1.40
C ARG A 55 -6.07 4.03 -2.80
N GLU A 56 -6.91 4.21 -3.82
CA GLU A 56 -6.56 3.99 -5.23
C GLU A 56 -5.52 4.99 -5.74
N ILE A 57 -5.65 6.28 -5.42
CA ILE A 57 -4.66 7.30 -5.79
C ILE A 57 -3.31 7.02 -5.11
N LEU A 58 -3.33 6.57 -3.86
CA LEU A 58 -2.13 6.14 -3.14
C LEU A 58 -1.48 4.91 -3.77
N ILE A 59 -2.25 3.90 -4.14
CA ILE A 59 -1.75 2.71 -4.85
C ILE A 59 -1.16 3.12 -6.21
N ASN A 60 -1.85 3.96 -6.96
CA ASN A 60 -1.38 4.44 -8.26
C ASN A 60 -0.08 5.27 -8.14
N ARG A 61 0.08 6.08 -7.10
CA ARG A 61 1.37 6.73 -6.80
C ARG A 61 2.46 5.75 -6.37
N MET A 62 2.14 4.72 -5.59
CA MET A 62 3.11 3.66 -5.24
C MET A 62 3.55 2.85 -6.46
N LEU A 63 2.64 2.62 -7.41
CA LEU A 63 2.94 1.98 -8.68
C LEU A 63 3.76 2.89 -9.60
N SER A 64 3.46 4.20 -9.64
CA SER A 64 4.22 5.15 -10.47
C SER A 64 5.62 5.43 -9.94
N THR A 65 5.81 5.45 -8.62
CA THR A 65 7.12 5.62 -7.96
C THR A 65 8.01 4.37 -8.05
N ARG A 66 7.47 3.20 -8.43
CA ARG A 66 8.26 1.99 -8.69
C ARG A 66 9.03 1.99 -10.01
N GLY A 67 9.05 3.13 -10.70
CA GLY A 67 9.83 3.33 -11.91
C GLY A 67 9.06 2.85 -13.14
N THR A 68 9.17 3.63 -14.21
CA THR A 68 8.92 3.12 -15.56
C THR A 68 9.78 1.86 -15.74
N LEU A 69 9.16 0.74 -16.11
CA LEU A 69 9.91 -0.43 -16.52
C LEU A 69 10.78 0.01 -17.69
N SER A 70 12.11 -0.07 -17.53
CA SER A 70 13.03 0.26 -18.61
C SER A 70 12.65 -0.48 -19.89
N ASP A 71 12.83 0.16 -21.05
CA ASP A 71 12.57 -0.45 -22.35
C ASP A 71 13.28 -1.81 -22.52
N GLU A 72 14.41 -1.99 -21.83
CA GLU A 72 15.15 -3.25 -21.78
C GLU A 72 14.39 -4.37 -21.05
N PHE A 73 13.70 -4.05 -19.95
CA PHE A 73 12.86 -5.02 -19.24
C PHE A 73 11.65 -5.42 -20.09
N GLU A 74 10.99 -4.46 -20.75
CA GLU A 74 9.90 -4.78 -21.68
C GLU A 74 10.36 -5.66 -22.84
N LYS A 75 11.53 -5.37 -23.43
CA LYS A 75 12.14 -6.18 -24.48
C LYS A 75 12.42 -7.60 -23.98
N ARG A 76 12.94 -7.77 -22.76
CA ARG A 76 13.17 -9.09 -22.15
C ARG A 76 11.87 -9.87 -21.96
N VAL A 77 10.82 -9.24 -21.43
CA VAL A 77 9.51 -9.89 -21.24
C VAL A 77 8.89 -10.28 -22.57
N LYS A 78 8.95 -9.41 -23.60
CA LYS A 78 8.48 -9.74 -24.97
C LYS A 78 9.25 -10.91 -25.57
N LYS A 79 10.57 -11.01 -25.35
CA LYS A 79 11.42 -12.10 -25.84
C LYS A 79 11.08 -13.43 -25.17
N VAL A 80 10.84 -13.41 -23.86
CA VAL A 80 10.44 -14.59 -23.07
C VAL A 80 9.03 -15.04 -23.46
N ARG A 81 8.07 -14.12 -23.65
CA ARG A 81 6.71 -14.42 -24.10
C ARG A 81 6.68 -15.07 -25.49
N LYS A 82 7.55 -14.65 -26.43
CA LYS A 82 7.71 -15.30 -27.73
C LYS A 82 8.25 -16.73 -27.62
N LYS A 83 9.17 -17.00 -26.69
CA LYS A 83 9.67 -18.36 -26.42
C LYS A 83 8.57 -19.25 -25.80
N LEU A 84 7.80 -18.71 -24.86
CA LEU A 84 6.67 -19.41 -24.24
C LEU A 84 5.54 -19.73 -25.23
N ASN A 85 5.21 -18.82 -26.15
CA ASN A 85 4.21 -19.09 -27.20
C ASN A 85 4.68 -20.14 -28.21
N LYS A 86 6.00 -20.30 -28.43
CA LYS A 86 6.56 -21.42 -29.21
C LYS A 86 6.55 -22.74 -28.45
N TRP A 87 6.39 -22.70 -27.13
CA TRP A 87 6.26 -23.85 -26.23
C TRP A 87 4.80 -24.23 -25.96
N LYS A 88 3.82 -23.58 -26.62
CA LYS A 88 2.46 -24.13 -26.68
C LYS A 88 2.53 -25.45 -27.42
N ILE A 89 2.47 -26.54 -26.65
CA ILE A 89 2.31 -27.91 -27.12
C ILE A 89 1.10 -27.92 -28.05
N GLU A 90 1.30 -28.31 -29.31
CA GLU A 90 0.20 -28.72 -30.17
C GLU A 90 -0.40 -29.97 -29.50
N SER A 91 -1.58 -29.81 -28.93
CA SER A 91 -2.39 -30.92 -28.45
C SER A 91 -2.68 -31.84 -29.64
N VAL A 92 -2.13 -33.05 -29.60
CA VAL A 92 -2.51 -34.19 -30.45
C VAL A 92 -3.98 -34.50 -30.24
#